data_AF-X1CXP7-F1
#
_entry.id   AF-X1CXP7-F1
#
_cell.length_a   1.000
_cell.length_b   1.000
_cell.length_c   1.000
_cell.angle_alpha   90.00
_cell.angle_beta   90.00
_cell.angle_gamma   90.00
#
_symmetry.space_group_name_H-M   'P 1'
#
loop_
_entity.id
_entity.type
_entity.pdbx_description
1 polymer ?
#
loop_
_entity_poly.entity_id
_entity_poly.type
_entity_poly.pdbx_seq_one_letter_code
_entity_poly.pdbx_strand_id
1 'polypeptide(L)'
;SYESDRPNDDPEDAALDVFLNSGTEVRAERHSELSYYNGFPTINVFVITFSGDESVQRGDFTWANADTYKETDITAVNLDAAMIKSGNMYGIMQCDGTGSADVKSAFVEHEFYDADTIRLERYTNSEDGKGHWEVVEWVVSGGGGGSVESDWLRATNFGFNIPTDATIDGIEVRMDRYATDDTQDSIKDYDIRLR
;
A
#
# COMPACT_ATOMS: atom_id res chain seq x y z
N SER A 1 -0.64 13.33 16.96
CA SER A 1 0.27 14.09 17.84
C SER A 1 -0.46 14.36 19.13
N TYR A 2 0.24 14.42 20.26
CA TYR A 2 -0.33 14.83 21.54
C TYR A 2 0.49 16.01 22.08
N GLU A 3 -0.15 16.84 22.90
CA GLU A 3 0.44 18.02 23.54
C GLU A 3 0.26 17.86 25.05
N SER A 4 1.35 18.03 25.81
CA SER A 4 1.30 18.16 27.27
C SER A 4 1.42 19.65 27.62
N ASP A 5 0.39 20.21 28.25
CA ASP A 5 0.31 21.62 28.61
C ASP A 5 0.83 21.91 30.03
N ARG A 6 1.28 20.88 30.75
CA ARG A 6 1.78 21.00 32.13
C ARG A 6 3.30 20.82 32.22
N PRO A 7 4.00 21.69 32.95
CA PRO A 7 5.47 21.69 33.01
C PRO A 7 6.10 20.50 33.75
N ASN A 8 5.31 19.56 34.30
CA ASN A 8 5.80 18.37 35.02
C ASN A 8 5.01 17.09 34.68
N ASP A 9 4.14 17.12 33.66
CA ASP A 9 3.42 15.91 33.23
C ASP A 9 4.27 15.16 32.22
N ASP A 10 4.28 13.83 32.34
CA ASP A 10 5.01 12.95 31.43
C ASP A 10 4.23 12.90 30.11
N PRO A 11 4.82 13.29 28.96
CA PRO A 11 4.15 13.18 27.67
C PRO A 11 3.56 11.78 27.41
N GLU A 12 4.17 10.76 27.99
CA GLU A 12 3.83 9.35 27.97
C GLU A 12 2.52 9.03 28.73
N ASP A 13 2.05 9.88 29.65
CA ASP A 13 0.73 9.76 30.30
C ASP A 13 -0.44 9.86 29.30
N ALA A 14 -0.19 10.45 28.13
CA ALA A 14 -1.13 10.56 27.02
C ALA A 14 -0.88 9.50 25.93
N ALA A 15 0.06 8.56 26.14
CA ALA A 15 0.35 7.49 25.20
C ALA A 15 -0.87 6.60 24.98
N LEU A 16 -1.24 6.49 23.70
CA LEU A 16 -2.44 5.79 23.27
C LEU A 16 -2.23 5.30 21.84
N ASP A 17 -2.58 4.05 21.60
CA ASP A 17 -2.70 3.49 20.26
C ASP A 17 -4.13 3.70 19.75
N VAL A 18 -4.28 4.10 18.49
CA VAL A 18 -5.57 4.20 17.80
C VAL A 18 -5.50 3.36 16.54
N PHE A 19 -6.32 2.33 16.49
CA PHE A 19 -6.25 1.33 15.43
C PHE A 19 -7.63 0.85 15.00
N LEU A 20 -7.70 0.31 13.79
CA LEU A 20 -8.89 -0.30 13.27
C LEU A 20 -8.94 -1.77 13.71
N ASN A 21 -9.75 -2.08 14.72
CA ASN A 21 -9.91 -3.43 15.27
C ASN A 21 -10.67 -4.37 14.31
N SER A 22 -11.57 -3.81 13.50
CA SER A 22 -12.25 -4.53 12.42
C SER A 22 -12.71 -3.54 11.35
N GLY A 23 -13.18 -4.03 10.19
CA GLY A 23 -13.69 -3.17 9.11
C GLY A 23 -14.81 -2.20 9.52
N THR A 24 -15.38 -2.34 10.72
CA THR A 24 -16.44 -1.46 11.25
C THR A 24 -16.14 -0.92 12.65
N GLU A 25 -14.95 -1.15 13.22
CA GLU A 25 -14.64 -0.79 14.60
C GLU A 25 -13.26 -0.14 14.72
N VAL A 26 -13.23 1.09 15.24
CA VAL A 26 -12.02 1.73 15.73
C VAL A 26 -11.91 1.50 17.22
N ARG A 27 -10.72 1.17 17.69
CA ARG A 27 -10.37 1.12 19.10
C ARG A 27 -9.26 2.09 19.42
N ALA A 28 -9.25 2.48 20.68
CA ALA A 28 -8.20 3.25 21.29
C ALA A 28 -7.78 2.52 22.56
N GLU A 29 -6.51 2.18 22.68
CA GLU A 29 -5.98 1.45 23.83
C GLU A 29 -4.85 2.26 24.46
N ARG A 30 -4.92 2.41 25.78
CA ARG A 30 -3.83 3.01 26.56
C ARG A 30 -2.78 1.95 26.86
N HIS A 31 -1.56 2.40 27.13
CA HIS A 31 -0.55 1.53 27.69
C HIS A 31 -1.05 0.89 29.00
N SER A 32 -0.74 -0.39 29.19
CA SER A 32 -1.25 -1.19 30.31
C SER A 32 -0.55 -0.92 31.65
N GLU A 33 0.51 -0.10 31.65
CA GLU A 33 1.33 0.11 32.84
C GLU A 33 0.68 1.05 33.84
N LEU A 34 0.78 0.65 35.11
CA LEU A 34 0.03 1.26 36.20
C LEU A 34 0.55 2.65 36.64
N SER A 35 1.68 3.10 36.09
CA SER A 35 2.27 4.42 36.38
C SER A 35 1.60 5.54 35.58
N TYR A 36 0.99 5.25 34.42
CA TYR A 36 0.51 6.24 33.44
C TYR A 36 -0.98 6.62 33.59
N TYR A 37 -1.47 6.82 34.82
CA TYR A 37 -2.91 6.92 35.09
C TYR A 37 -3.52 8.32 35.13
N ASN A 38 -2.75 9.40 34.98
CA ASN A 38 -3.28 10.75 35.19
C ASN A 38 -3.65 11.54 33.93
N GLY A 39 -3.29 11.06 32.73
CA GLY A 39 -3.73 11.67 31.48
C GLY A 39 -5.23 11.42 31.20
N PHE A 40 -5.92 12.37 30.59
CA PHE A 40 -7.29 12.18 30.03
C PHE A 40 -7.29 12.62 28.56
N PRO A 41 -6.75 11.81 27.62
CA PRO A 41 -6.62 12.21 26.24
C PRO A 41 -8.01 12.33 25.59
N THR A 42 -8.19 13.41 24.83
CA THR A 42 -9.33 13.56 23.93
C THR A 42 -8.88 13.19 22.53
N ILE A 43 -9.58 12.26 21.90
CA ILE A 43 -9.18 11.69 20.61
C ILE A 43 -10.23 12.06 19.57
N ASN A 44 -9.79 12.64 18.46
CA ASN A 44 -10.62 12.84 17.28
C ASN A 44 -10.14 11.87 16.20
N VAL A 45 -11.04 10.97 15.76
CA VAL A 45 -10.73 9.97 14.74
C VAL A 45 -11.53 10.26 13.48
N PHE A 46 -10.85 10.20 12.33
CA PHE A 46 -11.50 10.14 11.02
C PHE A 46 -11.17 8.80 10.39
N VAL A 47 -12.20 8.09 9.91
CA VAL A 47 -12.04 6.84 9.17
C VAL A 47 -12.24 7.15 7.70
N ILE A 48 -11.27 6.75 6.88
CA ILE A 48 -11.34 6.85 5.42
C ILE A 48 -11.58 5.45 4.89
N THR A 49 -12.61 5.30 4.06
CA THR A 49 -12.92 4.06 3.34
C THR A 49 -12.66 4.31 1.87
N PHE A 50 -11.86 3.47 1.23
CA PHE A 50 -11.73 3.47 -0.22
C PHE A 50 -12.65 2.40 -0.82
N SER A 51 -12.96 2.52 -2.11
CA SER A 51 -14.00 1.74 -2.77
C SER A 51 -13.54 0.39 -3.32
N GLY A 52 -12.39 -0.14 -2.87
CA GLY A 52 -12.00 -1.54 -3.11
C GLY A 52 -10.80 -1.75 -4.04
N ASP A 53 -9.93 -0.76 -4.18
CA ASP A 53 -8.65 -0.92 -4.90
C ASP A 53 -7.51 -1.19 -3.91
N GLU A 54 -7.80 -1.71 -2.72
CA GLU A 54 -6.80 -2.00 -1.70
C GLU A 54 -7.11 -3.30 -0.95
N SER A 55 -6.06 -4.06 -0.67
CA SER A 55 -6.06 -5.16 0.29
C SER A 55 -5.37 -4.68 1.56
N VAL A 56 -5.96 -5.01 2.73
CA VAL A 56 -5.38 -4.60 4.02
C VAL A 56 -5.25 -5.80 4.95
N GLN A 57 -4.03 -6.01 5.42
CA GLN A 57 -3.69 -7.01 6.43
C GLN A 57 -3.31 -6.28 7.72
N ARG A 58 -3.62 -6.89 8.88
CA ARG A 58 -3.39 -6.30 10.19
C ARG A 58 -2.95 -7.34 11.18
N GLY A 59 -2.27 -6.89 12.22
CA GLY A 59 -1.96 -7.71 13.39
C GLY A 59 -1.23 -6.92 14.45
N ASP A 60 -0.76 -7.66 15.44
CA ASP A 60 -0.09 -7.13 16.61
C ASP A 60 1.36 -7.59 16.66
N PHE A 61 2.20 -6.84 17.37
CA PHE A 61 3.51 -7.28 17.79
C PHE A 61 3.67 -7.10 19.30
N THR A 62 4.53 -7.92 19.89
CA THR A 62 5.01 -7.74 21.27
C THR A 62 6.53 -7.96 21.27
N TRP A 63 7.27 -6.96 21.72
CA TRP A 63 8.70 -7.04 21.98
C TRP A 63 8.96 -7.31 23.45
N ALA A 64 9.96 -8.13 23.69
CA ALA A 64 10.68 -8.16 24.94
C ALA A 64 11.85 -7.17 24.89
N ASN A 65 12.32 -6.72 26.05
CA ASN A 65 13.47 -5.83 26.22
C ASN A 65 14.71 -6.25 25.42
N ALA A 66 14.96 -7.55 25.25
CA ALA A 66 16.14 -8.03 24.53
C ALA A 66 15.99 -8.11 23.00
N ASP A 67 14.79 -7.90 22.45
CA ASP A 67 14.56 -8.05 21.02
C ASP A 67 15.29 -6.96 20.21
N THR A 68 15.68 -7.24 18.98
CA THR A 68 16.26 -6.22 18.07
C THR A 68 15.35 -5.96 16.89
N TYR A 69 14.55 -6.95 16.52
CA TYR A 69 13.50 -6.87 15.52
C TYR A 69 12.35 -7.84 15.86
N LYS A 70 11.22 -7.66 15.17
CA LYS A 70 10.16 -8.68 15.06
C LYS A 70 9.81 -8.91 13.61
N GLU A 71 9.57 -10.17 13.30
CA GLU A 71 9.05 -10.59 12.00
C GLU A 71 7.69 -11.24 12.20
N THR A 72 6.83 -11.06 11.21
CA THR A 72 5.59 -11.82 11.10
C THR A 72 5.32 -12.13 9.64
N ASP A 73 4.79 -13.32 9.42
CA ASP A 73 4.28 -13.73 8.11
C ASP A 73 3.01 -12.92 7.80
N ILE A 74 2.88 -12.56 6.52
CA ILE A 74 1.71 -11.94 5.91
C ILE A 74 1.33 -12.74 4.65
N THR A 75 0.14 -12.49 4.12
CA THR A 75 -0.17 -12.90 2.74
C THR A 75 0.72 -12.10 1.80
N ALA A 76 1.30 -12.77 0.80
CA ALA A 76 2.20 -12.14 -0.15
C ALA A 76 1.58 -10.89 -0.79
N VAL A 77 2.35 -9.81 -0.88
CA VAL A 77 1.95 -8.52 -1.50
C VAL A 77 2.87 -8.14 -2.65
N ASN A 78 2.38 -7.27 -3.55
CA ASN A 78 3.21 -6.59 -4.52
C ASN A 78 4.03 -5.48 -3.86
N LEU A 79 5.35 -5.68 -3.74
CA LEU A 79 6.27 -4.72 -3.13
C LEU A 79 6.34 -3.36 -3.83
N ASP A 80 5.99 -3.28 -5.12
CA ASP A 80 5.92 -2.01 -5.86
C ASP A 80 4.66 -1.20 -5.55
N ALA A 81 3.69 -1.81 -4.86
CA ALA A 81 2.36 -1.26 -4.65
C ALA A 81 1.86 -1.51 -3.22
N ALA A 82 2.76 -1.67 -2.26
CA ALA A 82 2.41 -1.92 -0.88
C ALA A 82 3.14 -0.96 0.07
N MET A 83 2.52 -0.72 1.22
CA MET A 83 3.16 -0.02 2.34
C MET A 83 2.90 -0.76 3.65
N ILE A 84 3.85 -0.64 4.57
CA ILE A 84 3.69 -1.02 5.96
C ILE A 84 3.54 0.26 6.79
N LYS A 85 2.66 0.22 7.77
CA LYS A 85 2.51 1.25 8.79
C LYS A 85 2.25 0.60 10.13
N SER A 86 2.71 1.22 11.22
CA SER A 86 2.21 0.92 12.57
C SER A 86 1.32 2.04 13.11
N GLY A 87 0.39 1.66 13.98
CA GLY A 87 -0.56 2.56 14.65
C GLY A 87 0.08 3.40 15.76
N ASN A 88 1.10 2.85 16.43
CA ASN A 88 1.70 3.52 17.57
C ASN A 88 2.55 4.74 17.15
N MET A 89 2.06 5.92 17.55
CA MET A 89 2.78 7.21 17.55
C MET A 89 3.61 7.52 16.28
N TYR A 90 3.08 7.30 15.07
CA TYR A 90 3.84 7.54 13.82
C TYR A 90 5.14 6.73 13.73
N GLY A 91 5.14 5.50 14.25
CA GLY A 91 6.32 4.64 14.30
C GLY A 91 7.20 4.87 15.52
N ILE A 92 6.71 5.50 16.59
CA ILE A 92 7.39 5.64 17.88
C ILE A 92 6.80 4.59 18.83
N MET A 93 7.59 3.62 19.27
CA MET A 93 7.29 2.79 20.43
C MET A 93 7.44 3.60 21.72
N GLN A 94 6.81 3.18 22.80
CA GLN A 94 7.14 3.77 24.09
C GLN A 94 8.60 3.47 24.47
N CYS A 95 9.25 4.41 25.16
CA CYS A 95 10.56 4.25 25.76
C CYS A 95 10.52 4.87 27.17
N ASP A 96 10.74 4.09 28.24
CA ASP A 96 10.78 4.56 29.65
C ASP A 96 11.99 5.42 30.01
N GLY A 97 12.83 5.71 29.03
CA GLY A 97 13.96 6.57 29.24
C GLY A 97 13.50 7.91 29.78
N THR A 98 13.88 8.20 31.02
CA THR A 98 13.48 9.41 31.78
C THR A 98 13.91 10.74 31.13
N GLY A 99 14.40 10.74 29.89
CA GLY A 99 14.81 11.92 29.15
C GLY A 99 14.40 11.89 27.67
N SER A 100 14.18 13.09 27.12
CA SER A 100 13.87 13.34 25.69
C SER A 100 14.83 12.71 24.66
N ALA A 101 15.98 12.17 25.08
CA ALA A 101 16.92 11.46 24.21
C ALA A 101 16.40 10.08 23.79
N ASP A 102 15.48 9.50 24.57
CA ASP A 102 15.04 8.12 24.47
C ASP A 102 13.85 7.94 23.50
N VAL A 103 13.13 9.02 23.21
CA VAL A 103 12.12 9.11 22.13
C VAL A 103 12.73 8.84 20.74
N LYS A 104 14.05 9.00 20.58
CA LYS A 104 14.75 8.65 19.31
C LYS A 104 14.92 7.15 19.13
N SER A 105 15.05 6.42 20.24
CA SER A 105 15.23 4.97 20.28
C SER A 105 13.95 4.20 19.98
N ALA A 106 12.83 4.85 20.27
CA ALA A 106 11.49 4.37 20.04
C ALA A 106 11.12 4.22 18.57
N PHE A 107 11.83 4.85 17.63
CA PHE A 107 11.45 4.76 16.23
C PHE A 107 11.62 3.33 15.71
N VAL A 108 10.56 2.84 15.06
CA VAL A 108 10.50 1.53 14.42
C VAL A 108 10.70 1.71 12.94
N GLU A 109 11.75 1.09 12.43
CA GLU A 109 11.90 0.91 11.00
C GLU A 109 10.96 -0.21 10.55
N HIS A 110 10.16 0.08 9.52
CA HIS A 110 9.27 -0.89 8.90
C HIS A 110 9.88 -1.30 7.57
N GLU A 111 10.08 -2.60 7.39
CA GLU A 111 10.66 -3.17 6.19
C GLU A 111 9.81 -4.35 5.70
N PHE A 112 9.59 -4.43 4.39
CA PHE A 112 9.22 -5.69 3.76
C PHE A 112 10.49 -6.52 3.62
N TYR A 113 10.68 -7.50 4.49
CA TYR A 113 11.86 -8.39 4.42
C TYR A 113 11.84 -9.21 3.13
N ASP A 114 10.64 -9.64 2.75
CA ASP A 114 10.30 -10.19 1.43
C ASP A 114 8.81 -9.93 1.15
N ALA A 115 8.25 -10.60 0.14
CA ALA A 115 6.87 -10.36 -0.30
C ALA A 115 5.83 -10.84 0.73
N ASP A 116 6.17 -11.80 1.58
CA ASP A 116 5.29 -12.45 2.54
C ASP A 116 5.74 -12.31 4.01
N THR A 117 6.75 -11.48 4.27
CA THR A 117 7.26 -11.21 5.62
C THR A 117 7.50 -9.72 5.81
N ILE A 118 6.96 -9.18 6.91
CA ILE A 118 7.32 -7.84 7.37
C ILE A 118 8.28 -7.94 8.55
N ARG A 119 9.21 -6.99 8.62
CA ARG A 119 10.11 -6.77 9.76
C ARG A 119 9.86 -5.39 10.35
N LEU A 120 9.85 -5.36 11.68
CA LEU A 120 9.83 -4.14 12.47
C LEU A 120 11.09 -4.11 13.34
N GLU A 121 12.04 -3.26 12.98
CA GLU A 121 13.34 -3.11 13.63
C GLU A 121 13.37 -1.87 14.53
N ARG A 122 14.06 -1.97 15.66
CA ARG A 122 14.16 -0.90 16.67
C ARG A 122 15.58 -0.36 16.72
N TYR A 123 15.72 0.95 16.90
CA TYR A 123 17.03 1.59 16.97
C TYR A 123 17.82 1.21 18.25
N THR A 124 17.15 1.06 19.41
CA THR A 124 17.78 0.52 20.64
C THR A 124 16.87 -0.42 21.42
N ASN A 125 17.45 -1.23 22.31
CA ASN A 125 16.80 -2.28 23.08
C ASN A 125 16.57 -1.87 24.55
N SER A 126 15.69 -0.89 24.77
CA SER A 126 15.27 -0.49 26.11
C SER A 126 13.76 -0.69 26.20
N GLU A 127 13.38 -1.90 26.62
CA GLU A 127 12.06 -2.31 27.13
C GLU A 127 11.19 -3.23 26.26
N ASP A 128 10.20 -3.80 26.94
CA ASP A 128 9.08 -4.52 26.35
C ASP A 128 8.16 -3.50 25.64
N GLY A 129 7.60 -3.89 24.49
CA GLY A 129 6.76 -2.99 23.70
C GLY A 129 5.60 -3.74 23.06
N LYS A 130 4.52 -3.03 22.75
CA LYS A 130 3.35 -3.58 22.04
C LYS A 130 2.84 -2.56 21.03
N GLY A 131 2.09 -3.04 20.05
CA GLY A 131 1.39 -2.18 19.10
C GLY A 131 0.90 -2.96 17.88
N HIS A 132 0.29 -2.20 16.97
CA HIS A 132 -0.42 -2.74 15.81
C HIS A 132 0.30 -2.37 14.52
N TRP A 133 0.26 -3.28 13.55
CA TRP A 133 0.72 -3.05 12.19
C TRP A 133 -0.43 -3.19 11.18
N GLU A 134 -0.29 -2.47 10.07
CA GLU A 134 -1.15 -2.54 8.90
C GLU A 134 -0.26 -2.64 7.66
N VAL A 135 -0.56 -3.62 6.81
CA VAL A 135 -0.01 -3.69 5.45
C VAL A 135 -1.13 -3.35 4.50
N VAL A 136 -0.95 -2.30 3.71
CA VAL A 136 -1.88 -1.87 2.68
C VAL A 136 -1.23 -2.13 1.33
N GLU A 137 -1.87 -2.93 0.50
CA GLU A 137 -1.49 -3.14 -0.89
C GLU A 137 -2.57 -2.50 -1.78
N TRP A 138 -2.15 -1.68 -2.73
CA TRP A 138 -3.05 -1.11 -3.72
C TRP A 138 -3.11 -2.01 -4.95
N VAL A 139 -4.32 -2.27 -5.41
CA VAL A 139 -4.62 -2.81 -6.73
C VAL A 139 -4.12 -1.80 -7.75
N VAL A 140 -2.93 -2.04 -8.27
CA VAL A 140 -2.49 -1.40 -9.51
C VAL A 140 -3.27 -2.07 -10.63
N SER A 141 -4.53 -1.63 -10.82
CA SER A 141 -5.25 -1.89 -12.05
C SER A 141 -4.36 -1.31 -13.14
N GLY A 142 -3.75 -2.20 -13.93
CA GLY A 142 -2.60 -1.88 -14.77
C GLY A 142 -2.79 -0.54 -15.46
N GLY A 143 -1.98 0.45 -15.08
CA GLY A 143 -1.83 1.65 -15.88
C GLY A 143 -1.56 1.16 -17.28
N GLY A 144 -2.48 1.45 -18.20
CA GLY A 144 -2.57 0.85 -19.52
C GLY A 144 -1.31 1.06 -20.34
N GLY A 145 -0.29 0.24 -20.09
CA GLY A 145 0.81 -0.05 -20.99
C GLY A 145 0.35 -1.11 -21.99
N GLY A 146 -0.87 -0.99 -22.50
CA GLY A 146 -1.16 -1.56 -23.80
C GLY A 146 -0.37 -0.74 -24.79
N SER A 147 0.60 -1.35 -25.48
CA SER A 147 1.06 -0.75 -26.72
C SER A 147 -0.20 -0.48 -27.54
N VAL A 148 -0.46 0.76 -27.91
CA VAL A 148 -1.61 1.13 -28.76
C VAL A 148 -1.51 0.53 -30.18
N GLU A 149 -0.54 -0.35 -30.40
CA GLU A 149 -0.34 -1.10 -31.63
C GLU A 149 -1.19 -2.37 -31.56
N SER A 150 -2.23 -2.42 -32.40
CA SER A 150 -2.93 -3.67 -32.71
C SER A 150 -1.97 -4.60 -33.45
N ASP A 151 -1.65 -5.74 -32.84
CA ASP A 151 -0.56 -6.63 -33.25
C ASP A 151 -0.62 -6.97 -34.76
N TRP A 152 -1.72 -7.52 -35.29
CA TRP A 152 -1.95 -7.63 -36.74
C TRP A 152 -3.34 -8.23 -37.04
N LEU A 153 -3.99 -7.78 -38.10
CA LEU A 153 -5.20 -8.43 -38.64
C LEU A 153 -4.80 -9.42 -39.74
N ARG A 154 -4.99 -10.72 -39.51
CA ARG A 154 -4.85 -11.75 -40.55
C ARG A 154 -6.21 -12.16 -41.09
N ALA A 155 -6.46 -11.83 -42.34
CA ALA A 155 -7.61 -12.33 -43.08
C ALA A 155 -7.16 -13.41 -44.07
N THR A 156 -7.85 -14.55 -44.06
CA THR A 156 -7.60 -15.71 -44.93
C THR A 156 -8.92 -16.26 -45.45
N ASN A 157 -8.88 -17.19 -46.42
CA ASN A 157 -10.06 -17.88 -46.96
C ASN A 157 -11.11 -16.97 -47.62
N PHE A 158 -10.66 -16.00 -48.43
CA PHE A 158 -11.55 -15.10 -49.16
C PHE A 158 -12.42 -15.76 -50.25
N GLY A 159 -12.34 -17.09 -50.42
CA GLY A 159 -13.24 -17.85 -51.29
C GLY A 159 -13.04 -17.61 -52.80
N PHE A 160 -11.95 -16.96 -53.20
CA PHE A 160 -11.59 -16.80 -54.61
C PHE A 160 -10.28 -17.55 -54.93
N ASN A 161 -10.19 -18.01 -56.18
CA ASN A 161 -8.97 -18.59 -56.73
C ASN A 161 -8.29 -17.57 -57.63
N ILE A 162 -6.96 -17.50 -57.57
CA ILE A 162 -6.16 -16.72 -58.51
C ILE A 162 -5.78 -17.65 -59.66
N PRO A 163 -6.11 -17.35 -60.93
CA PRO A 163 -5.67 -18.13 -62.08
C PRO A 163 -4.14 -18.26 -62.10
N THR A 164 -3.63 -19.40 -62.56
CA THR A 164 -2.18 -19.72 -62.51
C THR A 164 -1.32 -18.83 -63.41
N ASP A 165 -1.94 -18.13 -64.37
CA ASP A 165 -1.32 -17.21 -65.32
C ASP A 165 -1.67 -15.73 -65.05
N ALA A 166 -2.41 -15.45 -63.97
CA ALA A 166 -2.73 -14.08 -63.61
C ALA A 166 -1.49 -13.33 -63.10
N THR A 167 -1.27 -12.13 -63.62
CA THR A 167 -0.31 -11.17 -63.06
C THR A 167 -1.04 -10.28 -62.06
N ILE A 168 -0.54 -10.20 -60.82
CA ILE A 168 -1.10 -9.32 -59.78
C ILE A 168 -0.34 -7.99 -59.83
N ASP A 169 -0.99 -6.97 -60.37
CA ASP A 169 -0.39 -5.63 -60.50
C ASP A 169 -0.32 -4.87 -59.15
N GLY A 170 -1.14 -5.25 -58.17
CA GLY A 170 -1.15 -4.66 -56.83
C GLY A 170 -2.30 -5.16 -55.95
N ILE A 171 -2.28 -4.74 -54.68
CA ILE A 171 -3.34 -5.01 -53.69
C ILE A 171 -3.90 -3.66 -53.25
N GLU A 172 -5.22 -3.49 -53.36
CA GLU A 172 -5.93 -2.33 -52.81
C GLU A 172 -6.65 -2.72 -51.52
N VAL A 173 -6.40 -1.99 -50.43
CA VAL A 173 -7.06 -2.17 -49.14
C VAL A 173 -7.87 -0.91 -48.84
N ARG A 174 -9.18 -1.07 -48.61
CA ARG A 174 -10.08 0.01 -48.18
C ARG A 174 -10.58 -0.29 -46.77
N MET A 175 -10.53 0.69 -45.90
CA MET A 175 -10.97 0.57 -44.51
C MET A 175 -12.01 1.66 -44.22
N ASP A 176 -13.21 1.23 -43.84
CA ASP A 176 -14.25 2.12 -43.35
C ASP A 176 -14.24 2.10 -41.82
N ARG A 177 -14.11 3.29 -41.23
CA ARG A 177 -14.11 3.46 -39.78
C ARG A 177 -15.53 3.73 -39.31
N TYR A 178 -16.07 2.83 -38.49
CA TYR A 178 -17.28 3.08 -37.72
C TYR A 178 -16.92 3.10 -36.24
N ALA A 179 -16.98 4.27 -35.61
CA ALA A 179 -16.81 4.44 -34.17
C ALA A 179 -18.04 5.17 -33.63
N THR A 180 -18.65 4.63 -32.57
CA THR A 180 -19.80 5.24 -31.86
C THR A 180 -19.37 6.09 -30.67
N ASP A 181 -18.07 6.29 -30.49
CA ASP A 181 -17.51 7.04 -29.36
C ASP A 181 -17.34 8.51 -29.77
N ASP A 182 -18.17 9.39 -29.20
CA ASP A 182 -18.20 10.84 -29.43
C ASP A 182 -17.27 11.61 -28.48
N THR A 183 -16.53 10.91 -27.61
CA THR A 183 -15.69 11.52 -26.56
C THR A 183 -14.18 11.38 -26.77
N GLN A 184 -13.73 10.60 -27.77
CA GLN A 184 -12.31 10.34 -28.04
C GLN A 184 -11.85 11.07 -29.32
N ASP A 185 -10.86 11.96 -29.18
CA ASP A 185 -10.43 12.93 -30.20
C ASP A 185 -9.76 12.33 -31.47
N SER A 186 -9.50 11.03 -31.54
CA SER A 186 -9.24 10.24 -32.76
C SER A 186 -8.52 8.94 -32.39
N ILE A 187 -8.98 7.82 -32.96
CA ILE A 187 -8.16 6.60 -33.01
C ILE A 187 -7.14 6.80 -34.15
N LYS A 188 -5.85 6.82 -33.81
CA LYS A 188 -4.72 6.94 -34.77
C LYS A 188 -3.84 5.70 -34.64
N ASP A 189 -3.63 5.02 -35.76
CA ASP A 189 -2.60 3.99 -35.86
C ASP A 189 -1.26 4.65 -36.25
N TYR A 190 -0.14 4.13 -35.74
CA TYR A 190 1.19 4.72 -35.95
C TYR A 190 1.75 4.41 -37.34
N ASP A 191 1.56 3.20 -37.85
CA ASP A 191 1.82 2.84 -39.25
C ASP A 191 0.99 1.63 -39.71
N ILE A 192 0.89 1.45 -41.03
CA ILE A 192 0.29 0.25 -41.63
C ILE A 192 1.38 -0.43 -42.45
N ARG A 193 1.78 -1.63 -42.06
CA ARG A 193 2.77 -2.45 -42.79
C ARG A 193 2.09 -3.65 -43.44
N LEU A 194 2.24 -3.75 -44.77
CA LEU A 194 1.93 -4.97 -45.52
C LEU A 194 3.17 -5.87 -45.46
N ARG A 195 3.02 -7.10 -44.98
CA ARG A 195 4.07 -8.13 -44.92
C ARG A 195 3.71 -9.32 -45.78
#